data_AF-A0A0K8QA39-F1
#
_entry.id   AF-A0A0K8QA39-F1
#
_cell.length_a   1.000
_cell.length_b   1.000
_cell.length_c   1.000
_cell.angle_alpha   90.00
_cell.angle_beta   90.00
_cell.angle_gamma   90.00
#
_symmetry.space_group_name_H-M   'P 1'
#
loop_
_entity.id
_entity.type
_entity.pdbx_description
1 polymer ?
#
loop_
_entity_poly.entity_id
_entity_poly.type
_entity_poly.pdbx_seq_one_letter_code
_entity_poly.pdbx_strand_id
1 'polypeptide(L)'
;MPVVAIVGQTARSAMGGSYQQEVDLISLFKDVASDYLQMVTVPEQLPNVLDRALRIALAKRAPTAIIIPSDVQELEYSPPTHAFKMVPSSLGIRWPDIQPDDDAIRGAARLLNQGSKVAMLIG
;
A
#
# COMPACT_ATOMS: atom_id res chain seq x y z
N MET A 1 -6.94 -7.18 4.81
CA MET A 1 -5.79 -7.18 5.75
C MET A 1 -4.70 -6.30 5.17
N PRO A 2 -4.09 -5.38 5.95
CA PRO A 2 -2.99 -4.54 5.45
C PRO A 2 -1.71 -5.36 5.26
N VAL A 3 -1.16 -5.36 4.05
CA VAL A 3 0.11 -6.04 3.72
C VAL A 3 0.95 -5.15 2.81
N VAL A 4 2.26 -5.11 3.04
CA VAL A 4 3.23 -4.51 2.12
C VAL A 4 4.21 -5.61 1.68
N ALA A 5 4.18 -5.95 0.39
CA ALA A 5 5.13 -6.88 -0.22
C ALA A 5 6.35 -6.11 -0.76
N ILE A 6 7.54 -6.57 -0.40
CA ILE A 6 8.80 -6.08 -0.97
C ILE A 6 9.37 -7.21 -1.83
N VAL A 7 9.54 -6.94 -3.12
CA VAL A 7 9.88 -7.97 -4.12
C VAL A 7 11.15 -7.56 -4.85
N GLY A 8 12.14 -8.44 -4.88
CA GLY A 8 13.36 -8.25 -5.68
C GLY A 8 13.09 -8.42 -7.17
N GLN A 9 13.79 -7.65 -8.00
CA GLN A 9 13.81 -7.82 -9.46
C GLN A 9 15.26 -7.99 -9.93
N THR A 10 15.44 -8.59 -11.11
CA THR A 10 16.75 -8.62 -11.78
C THR A 10 17.31 -7.20 -11.99
N ALA A 11 18.61 -7.11 -12.27
CA ALA A 11 19.27 -5.84 -12.54
C ALA A 11 18.59 -5.11 -13.72
N ARG A 12 18.46 -3.78 -13.64
CA ARG A 12 17.80 -2.97 -14.67
C ARG A 12 18.38 -3.17 -16.07
N SER A 13 19.69 -3.42 -16.17
CA SER A 13 20.38 -3.68 -17.44
C SER A 13 20.03 -5.03 -18.08
N ALA A 14 19.49 -5.98 -17.31
CA ALA A 14 19.10 -7.31 -17.78
C ALA A 14 17.60 -7.39 -18.15
N MET A 15 16.79 -6.39 -17.79
CA MET A 15 15.37 -6.35 -18.11
C MET A 15 15.13 -6.19 -19.62
N GLY A 16 14.17 -6.92 -20.16
CA GLY A 16 13.88 -7.06 -21.58
C GLY A 16 14.81 -8.04 -22.32
N GLY A 17 15.77 -8.64 -21.62
CA GLY A 17 16.80 -9.52 -22.18
C GLY A 17 16.44 -11.01 -22.16
N SER A 18 15.26 -11.39 -21.66
CA SER A 18 14.93 -12.79 -21.31
C SER A 18 15.96 -13.39 -20.35
N TYR A 19 16.39 -12.59 -19.38
CA TYR A 19 17.38 -13.04 -18.40
C TYR A 19 16.77 -14.13 -17.51
N GLN A 20 17.62 -14.99 -16.94
CA GLN A 20 17.14 -16.07 -16.08
C GLN A 20 16.37 -15.48 -14.87
N GLN A 21 15.18 -16.03 -14.60
CA GLN A 21 14.24 -15.55 -13.57
C GLN A 21 13.63 -14.16 -13.81
N GLU A 22 13.75 -13.60 -15.01
CA GLU A 22 13.03 -12.39 -15.37
C GLU A 22 11.52 -12.66 -15.42
N VAL A 23 10.75 -11.88 -14.65
CA VAL A 23 9.29 -11.90 -14.64
C VAL A 23 8.80 -10.46 -14.75
N ASP A 24 7.73 -10.24 -15.52
CA ASP A 24 7.01 -8.96 -15.50
C ASP A 24 6.20 -8.85 -14.20
N LEU A 25 6.90 -8.48 -13.13
CA LEU A 25 6.36 -8.34 -11.79
C LEU A 25 5.29 -7.24 -11.71
N ILE A 26 5.37 -6.22 -12.56
CA ILE A 26 4.35 -5.16 -12.61
C ILE A 26 3.03 -5.75 -13.08
N SER A 27 3.04 -6.53 -14.17
CA SER A 27 1.83 -7.20 -14.63
C SER A 27 1.34 -8.27 -13.65
N LEU A 28 2.26 -9.05 -13.06
CA LEU A 28 1.92 -10.12 -12.11
C LEU A 28 1.17 -9.60 -10.88
N PHE A 29 1.63 -8.48 -10.30
CA PHE A 29 1.04 -7.93 -9.08
C PHE A 29 -0.06 -6.90 -9.33
N LYS A 30 -0.30 -6.49 -10.58
CA LYS A 30 -1.23 -5.39 -10.91
C LYS A 30 -2.63 -5.58 -10.33
N ASP A 31 -3.12 -6.82 -10.32
CA ASP A 31 -4.46 -7.14 -9.83
C ASP A 31 -4.50 -7.22 -8.29
N VAL A 32 -3.61 -8.02 -7.71
CA VAL A 32 -3.58 -8.23 -6.25
C VAL A 32 -3.16 -6.97 -5.51
N ALA A 33 -2.12 -6.26 -5.96
CA ALA A 33 -1.65 -5.00 -5.37
C ALA A 33 -2.24 -3.77 -6.09
N SER A 34 -3.50 -3.88 -6.54
CA SER A 34 -4.18 -2.84 -7.33
C SER A 34 -4.26 -1.48 -6.64
N ASP A 35 -4.28 -1.45 -5.31
CA ASP A 35 -4.31 -0.21 -4.55
C ASP A 35 -2.98 0.56 -4.58
N TYR A 36 -1.85 -0.16 -4.66
CA TYR A 36 -0.53 0.43 -4.84
C TYR A 36 0.52 -0.61 -5.26
N LEU A 37 1.09 -0.39 -6.44
CA LEU A 37 2.20 -1.17 -6.99
C LEU A 37 3.20 -0.21 -7.64
N GLN A 38 4.46 -0.24 -7.23
CA GLN A 38 5.52 0.57 -7.85
C GLN A 38 6.87 -0.13 -7.88
N MET A 39 7.67 0.19 -8.90
CA MET A 39 9.07 -0.22 -9.01
C MET A 39 9.98 0.97 -8.68
N VAL A 40 10.94 0.76 -7.78
CA VAL A 40 11.95 1.76 -7.41
C VAL A 40 13.06 1.72 -8.46
N THR A 41 13.22 2.80 -9.23
CA THR A 41 14.24 2.86 -10.28
C THR A 41 15.46 3.67 -9.88
N VAL A 42 15.35 4.49 -8.83
CA VAL A 42 16.47 5.24 -8.22
C VAL A 42 16.33 5.25 -6.68
N PRO A 43 17.44 5.25 -5.90
CA PRO A 43 17.38 5.14 -4.43
C PRO A 43 16.56 6.24 -3.75
N GLU A 44 16.56 7.45 -4.29
CA GLU A 44 15.87 8.63 -3.74
C GLU A 44 14.34 8.44 -3.68
N GLN A 45 13.78 7.55 -4.51
CA GLN A 45 12.34 7.27 -4.52
C GLN A 45 11.90 6.40 -3.34
N LEU A 46 12.81 5.58 -2.79
CA LEU A 46 12.48 4.54 -1.82
C LEU A 46 11.69 5.07 -0.60
N PRO A 47 12.06 6.20 0.04
CA PRO A 47 11.33 6.70 1.20
C PRO A 47 9.86 7.01 0.89
N ASN A 48 9.58 7.63 -0.25
CA ASN A 48 8.22 8.01 -0.64
C ASN A 48 7.40 6.79 -1.09
N VAL A 49 8.00 5.89 -1.87
CA VAL A 49 7.32 4.66 -2.32
C VAL A 49 6.96 3.78 -1.12
N LEU A 50 7.88 3.62 -0.18
CA LEU A 50 7.66 2.83 1.04
C LEU A 50 6.58 3.44 1.93
N ASP A 51 6.66 4.74 2.18
CA ASP A 51 5.65 5.45 2.99
C ASP A 51 4.27 5.33 2.34
N ARG A 52 4.15 5.58 1.04
CA ARG A 52 2.87 5.45 0.33
C ARG A 52 2.30 4.03 0.40
N ALA A 53 3.13 3.01 0.20
CA ALA A 53 2.69 1.61 0.30
C ALA A 53 2.12 1.31 1.70
N LEU A 54 2.84 1.68 2.76
CA LEU A 54 2.40 1.49 4.14
C LEU A 54 1.11 2.23 4.45
N ARG A 55 1.02 3.51 4.06
CA ARG A 55 -0.16 4.35 4.28
C ARG A 55 -1.39 3.81 3.57
N ILE A 56 -1.23 3.38 2.32
CA ILE A 56 -2.33 2.84 1.51
C ILE A 56 -2.76 1.48 2.06
N ALA A 57 -1.82 0.59 2.39
CA ALA A 57 -2.11 -0.71 2.97
C ALA A 57 -2.93 -0.57 4.25
N LEU A 58 -2.54 0.33 5.16
CA LEU A 58 -3.27 0.60 6.40
C LEU A 58 -4.64 1.25 6.14
N ALA A 59 -4.71 2.32 5.34
CA ALA A 59 -5.94 3.06 5.07
C ALA A 59 -7.01 2.19 4.42
N LYS A 60 -6.62 1.37 3.44
CA LYS A 60 -7.54 0.57 2.64
C LYS A 60 -7.66 -0.87 3.14
N ARG A 61 -6.89 -1.25 4.15
CA ARG A 61 -6.77 -2.64 4.64
C ARG A 61 -6.50 -3.63 3.50
N ALA A 62 -5.61 -3.25 2.59
CA ALA A 62 -5.35 -3.95 1.33
C ALA A 62 -3.86 -4.34 1.19
N PRO A 63 -3.54 -5.33 0.34
CA PRO A 63 -2.18 -5.60 -0.08
C PRO A 63 -1.65 -4.49 -1.01
N THR A 64 -0.38 -4.16 -0.83
CA THR A 64 0.40 -3.26 -1.69
C THR A 64 1.75 -3.91 -1.99
N ALA A 65 2.41 -3.50 -3.06
CA ALA A 65 3.69 -4.09 -3.46
C ALA A 65 4.71 -3.04 -3.94
N ILE A 66 5.96 -3.27 -3.59
CA ILE A 66 7.13 -2.49 -4.01
C ILE A 66 8.12 -3.45 -4.65
N ILE A 67 8.56 -3.12 -5.86
CA ILE A 67 9.56 -3.89 -6.60
C ILE A 67 10.89 -3.14 -6.56
N ILE A 68 11.98 -3.83 -6.21
CA ILE A 68 13.30 -3.24 -6.08
C ILE A 68 14.31 -4.05 -6.92
N PRO A 69 14.78 -3.52 -8.07
CA PRO A 69 15.86 -4.13 -8.84
C PRO A 69 17.12 -4.33 -8.00
N SER A 70 17.82 -5.44 -8.20
CA SER A 70 19.03 -5.78 -7.44
C SER A 70 20.13 -4.72 -7.55
N ASP A 71 20.36 -4.18 -8.75
CA ASP A 71 21.38 -3.15 -8.98
C ASP A 71 21.06 -1.84 -8.27
N VAL A 72 19.78 -1.53 -8.04
CA VAL A 72 19.37 -0.32 -7.28
C VAL A 72 19.69 -0.47 -5.79
N GLN A 73 19.70 -1.70 -5.26
CA GLN A 73 20.01 -1.96 -3.84
C GLN A 73 21.49 -1.72 -3.51
N GLU A 74 22.37 -1.75 -4.52
CA GLU A 74 23.81 -1.52 -4.37
C GLU A 74 24.22 -0.06 -4.58
N LEU A 75 23.31 0.79 -5.07
CA LEU A 75 23.58 2.21 -5.29
C LEU A 75 23.72 2.97 -3.96
N GLU A 76 24.58 3.99 -3.97
CA GLU A 76 24.69 4.91 -2.84
C GLU A 76 23.36 5.66 -2.63
N TYR A 77 22.89 5.65 -1.39
CA TYR A 77 21.64 6.30 -1.04
C TYR A 77 21.86 7.76 -0.64
N SER A 78 21.08 8.66 -1.24
CA SER A 78 20.90 10.02 -0.77
C SER A 78 19.41 10.31 -0.53
N PRO A 79 19.02 11.02 0.54
CA PRO A 79 17.63 11.35 0.78
C PRO A 79 17.11 12.35 -0.29
N PRO A 80 15.83 12.26 -0.69
CA PRO A 80 15.25 13.22 -1.59
C PRO A 80 15.29 14.62 -0.97
N THR A 81 15.80 15.59 -1.71
CA THR A 81 15.79 17.01 -1.33
C THR A 81 14.43 17.65 -1.68
N HIS A 82 14.29 18.95 -1.43
CA HIS A 82 13.11 19.72 -1.84
C HIS A 82 13.25 20.31 -3.26
N ALA A 83 14.18 19.79 -4.08
CA ALA A 83 14.36 20.22 -5.47
C ALA A 83 13.19 19.80 -6.38
N PHE A 84 13.08 20.43 -7.54
CA PHE A 84 12.06 20.12 -8.55
C PHE A 84 12.09 18.63 -8.93
N LYS A 85 10.91 17.99 -8.95
CA LYS A 85 10.69 16.53 -9.18
C LYS A 85 11.12 15.59 -8.05
N MET A 86 11.55 16.09 -6.88
CA MET A 86 11.73 15.26 -5.69
C MET A 86 10.47 15.31 -4.81
N VAL A 87 10.03 14.16 -4.32
CA VAL A 87 8.80 14.01 -3.52
C VAL A 87 9.18 13.44 -2.15
N PRO A 88 9.53 14.27 -1.17
CA PRO A 88 9.79 13.80 0.19
C PRO A 88 8.48 13.33 0.85
N SER A 89 8.60 12.33 1.73
CA SER A 89 7.48 11.85 2.53
C SER A 89 7.23 12.76 3.76
N SER A 90 6.00 12.77 4.27
CA SER A 90 5.60 13.50 5.47
C SER A 90 5.90 12.72 6.75
N LEU A 91 6.34 13.41 7.81
CA LEU A 91 6.57 12.81 9.12
C LEU A 91 5.24 12.60 9.87
N GLY A 92 5.06 11.39 10.41
CA GLY A 92 3.96 11.04 11.30
C GLY A 92 2.61 10.76 10.62
N ILE A 93 1.81 9.97 11.31
CA ILE A 93 0.39 9.73 11.01
C ILE A 93 -0.39 9.79 12.33
N ARG A 94 -1.54 10.45 12.29
CA ARG A 94 -2.60 10.26 13.28
C ARG A 94 -3.86 9.84 12.54
N TRP A 95 -4.38 8.67 12.88
CA TRP A 95 -5.66 8.21 12.37
C TRP A 95 -6.78 8.81 13.22
N PRO A 96 -7.88 9.27 12.61
CA PRO A 96 -9.06 9.68 13.35
C PRO A 96 -9.74 8.46 13.97
N ASP A 97 -10.30 8.61 15.16
CA ASP A 97 -11.24 7.64 15.71
C ASP A 97 -12.60 7.80 15.02
N ILE A 98 -13.20 6.69 14.61
CA ILE A 98 -14.51 6.68 13.97
C ILE A 98 -15.57 6.52 15.07
N GLN A 99 -16.41 7.53 15.26
CA GLN A 99 -17.53 7.49 16.20
C GLN A 99 -18.87 7.39 15.44
N PRO A 100 -19.74 6.41 15.75
CA PRO A 100 -21.06 6.33 15.13
C PRO A 100 -21.98 7.45 15.63
N ASP A 101 -22.93 7.84 14.79
CA ASP A 101 -23.94 8.84 15.13
C ASP A 101 -24.93 8.32 16.19
N ASP A 102 -25.14 9.11 17.24
CA ASP A 102 -25.97 8.76 18.39
C ASP A 102 -27.43 8.45 17.99
N ASP A 103 -28.01 9.22 17.06
CA ASP A 103 -29.40 9.05 16.65
C ASP A 103 -29.56 7.80 15.77
N ALA A 104 -28.57 7.50 14.93
CA ALA A 104 -28.51 6.25 14.18
C ALA A 104 -28.45 5.03 15.11
N ILE A 105 -27.64 5.08 16.17
CA ILE A 105 -27.59 4.01 17.20
C ILE A 105 -28.95 3.82 17.87
N ARG A 106 -29.59 4.92 18.32
CA ARG A 106 -30.92 4.86 18.95
C ARG A 106 -31.97 4.30 17.97
N GLY A 107 -31.89 4.66 16.70
CA GLY A 107 -32.73 4.13 15.63
C GLY A 107 -32.60 2.62 15.47
N ALA A 108 -31.36 2.12 15.37
CA ALA A 108 -31.08 0.69 15.28
C ALA A 108 -31.59 -0.07 16.52
N ALA A 109 -31.38 0.46 17.72
CA ALA A 109 -31.85 -0.15 18.96
C ALA A 109 -33.38 -0.27 19.00
N ARG A 110 -34.12 0.75 18.56
CA ARG A 110 -35.59 0.69 18.46
C ARG A 110 -36.05 -0.40 17.49
N LEU A 111 -35.41 -0.51 16.33
CA LEU A 111 -35.75 -1.52 15.32
C LEU A 111 -35.54 -2.94 15.85
N LEU A 112 -34.42 -3.19 16.55
CA LEU A 112 -34.13 -4.47 17.16
C LEU A 112 -35.16 -4.83 18.27
N ASN A 113 -35.50 -3.88 19.13
CA ASN A 113 -36.44 -4.10 20.23
C ASN A 113 -37.89 -4.38 19.77
N GLN A 114 -38.28 -3.91 18.58
CA GLN A 114 -39.61 -4.15 18.01
C GLN A 114 -39.71 -5.51 17.29
N GLY A 115 -38.58 -6.14 16.96
CA GLY A 115 -38.55 -7.40 16.23
C GLY A 115 -38.90 -8.62 17.09
N SER A 116 -39.74 -9.52 16.58
CA SER A 116 -40.13 -10.76 17.26
C SER A 116 -39.34 -12.00 16.84
N LYS A 117 -38.62 -11.93 15.72
CA LYS A 117 -37.74 -13.00 15.18
C LYS A 117 -36.48 -12.40 14.57
N VAL A 118 -35.68 -11.74 15.42
CA VAL A 118 -34.45 -11.06 14.99
C VAL A 118 -33.33 -12.06 14.71
N ALA A 119 -32.63 -11.88 13.60
CA ALA A 119 -31.37 -12.56 13.29
C ALA A 119 -30.30 -11.52 12.97
N MET A 120 -29.06 -11.80 13.39
CA MET A 120 -27.88 -10.96 13.06
C MET A 120 -26.89 -11.78 12.27
N LEU A 121 -26.43 -11.25 11.13
CA LEU A 121 -25.30 -11.79 10.39
C LEU A 121 -24.07 -10.95 10.73
N ILE A 122 -23.06 -11.59 11.30
CA ILE A 122 -21.82 -10.95 11.73
C ILE A 122 -20.65 -11.67 11.05
N GLY A 123 -19.76 -10.91 10.43
CA GLY A 123 -18.57 -11.38 9.73
C GLY A 123 -17.51 -10.30 9.65
#